data_AF-A0A7S3CAG9-F1
#
_entry.id   AF-A0A7S3CAG9-F1
#
_cell.length_a   1.000
_cell.length_b   1.000
_cell.length_c   1.000
_cell.angle_alpha   90.00
_cell.angle_beta   90.00
_cell.angle_gamma   90.00
#
_symmetry.space_group_name_H-M   'P 1'
#
loop_
_entity.id
_entity.type
_entity.pdbx_description
1 polymer ?
#
loop_
_entity_poly.entity_id
_entity_poly.type
_entity_poly.pdbx_seq_one_letter_code
_entity_poly.pdbx_strand_id
1 'polypeptide(L)'
;DLSAGKLGVQRNWILTHALKVLAGATFLNEKNVGLILEASAGEGEGESVPAFLLRMAECQYRSADAGLRECLGPTLNVLVNLTEDSRACCEALRSSTDFCGLARMIADYHYSRGQDRSLEDLVNLVLGILINLSEKDLGTRQKLRALPMASFC
;
A
#
# COMPACT_ATOMS: atom_id res chain seq x y z
N ASP A 1 -23.57 19.38 14.19
CA ASP A 1 -22.41 18.51 14.45
C ASP A 1 -21.17 18.91 13.63
N LEU A 2 -20.80 20.20 13.64
CA LEU A 2 -19.68 20.74 12.86
C LEU A 2 -18.29 20.37 13.41
N SER A 3 -18.21 19.84 14.64
CA SER A 3 -16.98 19.44 15.32
C SER A 3 -16.43 18.12 14.80
N ALA A 4 -17.29 17.13 14.55
CA ALA A 4 -16.90 15.81 14.04
C ALA A 4 -16.29 15.91 12.64
N GLY A 5 -16.88 16.73 11.75
CA GLY A 5 -16.36 16.96 10.41
C GLY A 5 -14.98 17.64 10.39
N LYS A 6 -14.77 18.65 11.25
CA LYS A 6 -13.47 19.32 11.38
C LYS A 6 -12.37 18.40 11.92
N LEU A 7 -12.72 17.53 12.87
CA LEU A 7 -11.79 16.56 13.43
C LEU A 7 -11.37 15.50 12.39
N GLY A 8 -12.30 15.06 11.54
CA GLY A 8 -12.01 14.12 10.44
C GLY A 8 -11.01 14.69 9.43
N VAL A 9 -11.24 15.94 8.99
CA VAL A 9 -10.32 16.64 8.06
C VAL A 9 -8.91 16.77 8.66
N GLN A 10 -8.81 17.16 9.93
CA GLN A 10 -7.51 17.28 10.62
C GLN A 10 -6.78 15.93 10.73
N ARG A 11 -7.51 14.86 11.07
CA ARG A 11 -6.93 13.51 11.17
C ARG A 11 -6.39 13.03 9.82
N ASN A 12 -7.17 13.17 8.75
CA ASN A 12 -6.75 12.78 7.40
C ASN A 12 -5.54 13.62 6.94
N TRP A 13 -5.52 14.91 7.24
CA TRP A 13 -4.37 15.77 6.95
C TRP A 13 -3.10 15.32 7.68
N ILE A 14 -3.19 15.03 8.99
CA ILE A 14 -2.07 14.56 9.81
C ILE A 14 -1.54 13.24 9.23
N LEU A 15 -2.44 12.29 8.93
CA LEU A 15 -2.08 11.00 8.37
C LEU A 15 -1.35 11.16 7.03
N THR A 16 -1.90 11.93 6.09
CA THR A 16 -1.29 12.20 4.79
C THR A 16 0.14 12.76 4.93
N HIS A 17 0.36 13.70 5.85
CA HIS A 17 1.68 14.31 6.03
C HIS A 17 2.66 13.35 6.71
N ALA A 18 2.20 12.58 7.70
CA ALA A 18 3.02 11.55 8.33
C ALA A 18 3.49 10.50 7.30
N LEU A 19 2.59 10.06 6.41
CA LEU A 19 2.91 9.12 5.33
C LEU A 19 3.89 9.71 4.31
N LYS A 20 3.75 10.99 3.95
CA LYS A 20 4.71 11.68 3.07
C LYS A 20 6.10 11.78 3.70
N VAL A 21 6.18 12.09 4.98
CA VAL A 21 7.45 12.11 5.73
C VAL A 21 8.05 10.71 5.77
N LEU A 22 7.23 9.69 6.05
CA LEU A 22 7.69 8.30 6.07
C LEU A 22 8.19 7.83 4.69
N ALA A 23 7.49 8.21 3.62
CA ALA A 23 7.93 7.93 2.25
C ALA A 23 9.29 8.60 1.97
N GLY A 24 9.44 9.88 2.31
CA GLY A 24 10.73 10.58 2.18
C GLY A 24 11.84 9.95 3.01
N ALA A 25 11.52 9.47 4.22
CA ALA A 25 12.49 8.83 5.11
C ALA A 25 12.90 7.43 4.65
N THR A 26 12.07 6.73 3.89
CA THR A 26 12.32 5.36 3.42
C THR A 26 12.91 5.29 2.02
N PHE A 27 12.81 6.36 1.23
CA PHE A 27 13.36 6.42 -0.13
C PHE A 27 14.87 6.19 -0.14
N LEU A 28 15.31 5.10 -0.80
CA LEU A 28 16.71 4.67 -0.90
C LEU A 28 17.44 4.63 0.46
N ASN A 29 16.72 4.26 1.53
CA ASN A 29 17.26 4.26 2.89
C ASN A 29 16.98 2.93 3.60
N GLU A 30 17.79 1.93 3.29
CA GLU A 30 17.69 0.57 3.85
C GLU A 30 17.70 0.56 5.39
N LYS A 31 18.44 1.47 6.03
CA LYS A 31 18.47 1.58 7.48
C LYS A 31 17.09 1.94 8.04
N ASN A 32 16.43 2.94 7.47
CA ASN A 32 15.09 3.33 7.91
C ASN A 32 14.04 2.28 7.58
N VAL A 33 14.19 1.57 6.45
CA VAL A 33 13.35 0.40 6.12
C VAL A 33 13.53 -0.71 7.17
N GLY A 34 14.76 -1.01 7.57
CA GLY A 34 15.07 -1.99 8.61
C GLY A 34 14.46 -1.62 9.97
N LEU A 35 14.57 -0.35 10.38
CA LEU A 35 13.95 0.14 11.62
C LEU A 35 12.42 -0.03 11.65
N ILE A 36 11.75 0.15 10.51
CA ILE A 36 10.30 -0.07 10.40
C ILE A 36 9.94 -1.54 10.58
N LEU A 37 10.76 -2.45 10.03
CA LEU A 37 10.59 -3.89 10.23
C LEU A 37 10.88 -4.31 11.68
N GLU A 38 11.90 -3.76 12.31
CA GLU A 38 12.24 -4.05 13.72
C GLU A 38 11.17 -3.54 14.68
N ALA A 39 10.61 -2.35 14.42
CA ALA A 39 9.47 -1.83 15.18
C ALA A 39 8.25 -2.76 15.12
N SER A 40 8.13 -3.56 14.04
CA SER A 40 7.08 -4.56 13.89
C SER A 40 7.29 -5.82 14.73
N ALA A 41 8.52 -6.07 15.23
CA ALA A 41 8.87 -7.28 15.97
C ALA A 41 8.91 -7.09 17.50
N GLY A 42 8.88 -5.84 17.98
CA GLY A 42 9.07 -5.50 19.39
C GLY A 42 7.83 -5.63 20.30
N GLU A 43 6.62 -5.71 19.73
CA GLU A 43 5.35 -5.70 20.49
C GLU A 43 4.43 -6.90 20.15
N GLY A 44 4.85 -8.12 20.51
CA GLY A 44 3.99 -9.32 20.47
C GLY A 44 3.52 -9.76 19.07
N GLU A 45 2.49 -10.63 19.00
CA GLU A 45 1.84 -11.14 17.76
C GLU A 45 1.10 -10.03 16.95
N GLY A 46 1.66 -8.83 16.89
CA GLY A 46 1.14 -7.71 16.12
C GLY A 46 1.32 -7.93 14.62
N GLU A 47 0.39 -7.35 13.84
CA GLU A 47 0.55 -7.22 12.41
C GLU A 47 1.77 -6.36 12.08
N SER A 48 2.57 -6.78 11.10
CA SER A 48 3.75 -6.02 10.69
C SER A 48 3.37 -4.68 10.06
N VAL A 49 4.21 -3.66 10.20
CA VAL A 49 3.97 -2.33 9.61
C VAL A 49 3.70 -2.41 8.10
N PRO A 50 4.45 -3.18 7.28
CA PRO A 50 4.12 -3.36 5.87
C PRO A 50 2.71 -3.92 5.65
N ALA A 51 2.30 -4.93 6.41
CA ALA A 51 0.98 -5.53 6.31
C ALA A 51 -0.14 -4.54 6.70
N PHE A 52 0.06 -3.80 7.80
CA PHE A 52 -0.84 -2.75 8.23
C PHE A 52 -1.02 -1.67 7.16
N LEU A 53 0.08 -1.20 6.56
CA LEU A 53 0.05 -0.20 5.49
C LEU A 53 -0.67 -0.71 4.24
N LEU A 54 -0.50 -1.99 3.89
CA LEU A 54 -1.24 -2.58 2.77
C LEU A 54 -2.75 -2.61 3.05
N ARG A 55 -3.17 -3.06 4.24
CA ARG A 55 -4.59 -3.03 4.62
C ARG A 55 -5.14 -1.60 4.63
N MET A 56 -4.33 -0.64 5.08
CA MET A 56 -4.67 0.78 5.04
C MET A 56 -4.89 1.25 3.59
N ALA A 57 -4.01 0.90 2.65
CA ALA A 57 -4.17 1.25 1.23
C ALA A 57 -5.49 0.70 0.66
N GLU A 58 -5.81 -0.57 0.93
CA GLU A 58 -7.07 -1.15 0.46
C GLU A 58 -8.32 -0.49 1.09
N CYS A 59 -8.22 -0.05 2.35
CA CYS A 59 -9.28 0.69 3.02
C CYS A 59 -9.45 2.09 2.40
N GLN A 60 -8.36 2.81 2.20
CA GLN A 60 -8.35 4.14 1.58
C GLN A 60 -8.91 4.09 0.15
N TYR A 61 -8.57 3.06 -0.61
CA TYR A 61 -9.09 2.85 -1.97
C TYR A 61 -10.61 2.67 -2.01
N ARG A 62 -11.16 1.87 -1.08
CA ARG A 62 -12.61 1.60 -0.99
C ARG A 62 -13.40 2.72 -0.31
N SER A 63 -12.72 3.72 0.24
CA SER A 63 -13.35 4.77 1.04
C SER A 63 -14.16 5.75 0.20
N ALA A 64 -15.36 6.09 0.69
CA ALA A 64 -16.13 7.23 0.18
C ALA A 64 -15.64 8.59 0.72
N ASP A 65 -14.84 8.59 1.79
CA ASP A 65 -14.21 9.81 2.33
C ASP A 65 -13.04 10.23 1.42
N ALA A 66 -13.20 11.37 0.74
CA ALA A 66 -12.20 11.95 -0.15
C ALA A 66 -10.87 12.25 0.57
N GLY A 67 -10.91 12.71 1.82
CA GLY A 67 -9.70 12.98 2.60
C GLY A 67 -8.96 11.71 2.96
N LEU A 68 -9.67 10.60 3.19
CA LEU A 68 -9.02 9.30 3.41
C LEU A 68 -8.45 8.74 2.10
N ARG A 69 -9.12 8.95 0.97
CA ARG A 69 -8.60 8.60 -0.36
C ARG A 69 -7.32 9.35 -0.72
N GLU A 70 -7.18 10.61 -0.33
CA GLU A 70 -5.96 11.40 -0.55
C GLU A 70 -4.73 10.78 0.12
N CYS A 71 -4.92 10.01 1.19
CA CYS A 71 -3.85 9.28 1.86
C CYS A 71 -3.30 8.10 1.03
N LEU A 72 -4.04 7.60 0.03
CA LEU A 72 -3.70 6.39 -0.73
C LEU A 72 -2.36 6.49 -1.44
N GLY A 73 -2.13 7.57 -2.19
CA GLY A 73 -0.87 7.78 -2.91
C GLY A 73 0.36 7.75 -1.97
N PRO A 74 0.37 8.55 -0.89
CA PRO A 74 1.42 8.47 0.14
C PRO A 74 1.59 7.08 0.76
N THR A 75 0.50 6.37 1.08
CA THR A 75 0.59 4.99 1.61
C THR A 75 1.23 4.04 0.61
N LEU A 76 0.83 4.08 -0.67
CA LEU A 76 1.42 3.27 -1.72
C LEU A 76 2.90 3.61 -1.95
N ASN A 77 3.28 4.89 -1.88
CA ASN A 77 4.69 5.30 -1.97
C ASN A 77 5.56 4.69 -0.86
N VAL A 78 5.06 4.67 0.38
CA VAL A 78 5.77 3.99 1.47
C VAL A 78 5.93 2.51 1.14
N LEU A 79 4.88 1.84 0.66
CA LEU A 79 4.94 0.42 0.29
C LEU A 79 5.91 0.13 -0.86
N VAL A 80 6.02 1.02 -1.86
CA VAL A 80 7.05 0.92 -2.92
C VAL A 80 8.43 0.93 -2.29
N ASN A 81 8.76 1.93 -1.48
CA ASN A 81 10.08 2.06 -0.84
C ASN A 81 10.39 0.87 0.08
N LEU A 82 9.40 0.38 0.83
CA LEU A 82 9.57 -0.77 1.70
C LEU A 82 9.81 -2.05 0.92
N THR A 83 9.28 -2.19 -0.30
CA THR A 83 9.43 -3.42 -1.11
C THR A 83 10.60 -3.38 -2.08
N GLU A 84 11.12 -2.18 -2.41
CA GLU A 84 12.16 -1.97 -3.42
C GLU A 84 13.38 -2.87 -3.22
N ASP A 85 13.96 -2.87 -2.02
CA ASP A 85 15.16 -3.68 -1.72
C ASP A 85 15.04 -4.61 -0.50
N SER A 86 13.91 -4.59 0.21
CA SER A 86 13.74 -5.44 1.39
C SER A 86 12.96 -6.72 1.07
N ARG A 87 13.70 -7.83 1.00
CA ARG A 87 13.11 -9.18 0.92
C ARG A 87 12.23 -9.49 2.15
N ALA A 88 12.63 -9.06 3.34
CA ALA A 88 11.87 -9.27 4.56
C ALA A 88 10.50 -8.56 4.53
N CYS A 89 10.44 -7.33 3.99
CA CYS A 89 9.16 -6.65 3.73
C CYS A 89 8.30 -7.44 2.75
N CYS A 90 8.89 -7.95 1.67
CA CYS A 90 8.17 -8.72 0.66
C CYS A 90 7.57 -10.02 1.25
N GLU A 91 8.35 -10.73 2.07
CA GLU A 91 7.90 -11.94 2.76
C GLU A 91 6.78 -11.64 3.77
N ALA A 92 6.91 -10.53 4.52
CA ALA A 92 5.89 -10.08 5.46
C ALA A 92 4.58 -9.68 4.76
N LEU A 93 4.65 -9.05 3.59
CA LEU A 93 3.47 -8.76 2.77
C LEU A 93 2.85 -10.04 2.23
N ARG A 94 3.66 -10.97 1.70
CA ARG A 94 3.18 -12.26 1.22
C ARG A 94 2.38 -13.00 2.28
N SER A 95 2.83 -13.05 3.53
CA SER A 95 2.10 -13.76 4.58
C SER A 95 0.75 -13.13 4.90
N SER A 96 0.61 -11.83 4.68
CA SER A 96 -0.50 -11.03 5.21
C SER A 96 -1.58 -10.67 4.17
N THR A 97 -1.38 -11.01 2.90
CA THR A 97 -2.35 -10.72 1.84
C THR A 97 -2.41 -11.81 0.77
N ASP A 98 -3.50 -11.79 0.01
CA ASP A 98 -3.69 -12.54 -1.24
C ASP A 98 -3.41 -11.67 -2.49
N PHE A 99 -3.10 -10.38 -2.32
CA PHE A 99 -2.91 -9.37 -3.36
C PHE A 99 -4.16 -9.03 -4.19
N CYS A 100 -5.35 -9.56 -3.84
CA CYS A 100 -6.59 -9.29 -4.57
C CYS A 100 -6.97 -7.80 -4.54
N GLY A 101 -6.71 -7.11 -3.43
CA GLY A 101 -6.94 -5.67 -3.31
C GLY A 101 -6.12 -4.86 -4.30
N LEU A 102 -4.82 -5.17 -4.42
CA LEU A 102 -3.92 -4.53 -5.38
C LEU A 102 -4.32 -4.84 -6.84
N ALA A 103 -4.63 -6.11 -7.13
CA ALA A 103 -5.11 -6.52 -8.45
C ALA A 103 -6.40 -5.79 -8.84
N ARG A 104 -7.31 -5.58 -7.88
CA ARG A 104 -8.55 -4.84 -8.10
C ARG A 104 -8.30 -3.38 -8.49
N MET A 105 -7.35 -2.70 -7.83
CA MET A 105 -7.00 -1.31 -8.18
C MET A 105 -6.53 -1.18 -9.64
N ILE A 106 -5.74 -2.14 -10.11
CA ILE A 106 -5.28 -2.18 -11.52
C ILE A 106 -6.45 -2.44 -12.46
N ALA A 107 -7.31 -3.42 -12.13
CA ALA A 107 -8.45 -3.77 -12.96
C ALA A 107 -9.45 -2.62 -13.09
N ASP A 108 -9.74 -1.92 -11.99
CA ASP A 108 -10.65 -0.77 -11.99
C ASP A 108 -10.14 0.37 -12.87
N TYR A 109 -8.84 0.62 -12.94
CA TYR A 109 -8.26 1.55 -13.92
C TYR A 109 -8.40 1.04 -15.35
N HIS A 110 -8.01 -0.22 -15.60
CA HIS A 110 -8.00 -0.81 -16.94
C HIS A 110 -9.41 -0.86 -17.57
N TYR A 111 -10.43 -1.13 -16.74
CA TYR A 111 -11.83 -1.18 -17.18
C TYR A 111 -12.60 0.12 -16.97
N SER A 112 -11.97 1.17 -16.42
CA SER A 112 -12.57 2.50 -16.36
C SER A 112 -12.75 3.04 -17.78
N ARG A 113 -13.94 3.58 -18.07
CA ARG A 113 -14.18 4.27 -19.34
C ARG A 113 -13.29 5.50 -19.41
N GLY A 114 -12.26 5.44 -20.25
CA GLY A 114 -11.38 6.56 -20.54
C GLY A 114 -10.09 6.61 -19.72
N GLN A 115 -9.70 5.54 -19.02
CA GLN A 115 -8.41 5.44 -18.30
C GLN A 115 -8.12 6.70 -17.50
N ASP A 116 -8.92 6.92 -16.45
CA ASP A 116 -8.85 8.14 -15.66
C ASP A 116 -7.40 8.43 -15.23
N ARG A 117 -6.82 9.52 -15.75
CA ARG A 117 -5.44 9.91 -15.46
C ARG A 117 -5.19 10.11 -13.97
N SER A 118 -6.23 10.38 -13.17
CA SER A 118 -6.10 10.46 -11.71
C SER A 118 -5.84 9.11 -11.04
N LEU A 119 -6.15 8.00 -11.72
CA LEU A 119 -5.87 6.64 -11.28
C LEU A 119 -4.56 6.09 -11.86
N GLU A 120 -4.06 6.65 -12.97
CA GLU A 120 -2.82 6.20 -13.63
C GLU A 120 -1.62 6.18 -12.68
N ASP A 121 -1.42 7.26 -11.92
CA ASP A 121 -0.32 7.35 -10.95
C ASP A 121 -0.45 6.30 -9.85
N LEU A 122 -1.66 6.06 -9.35
CA LEU A 122 -1.91 5.05 -8.31
C LEU A 122 -1.63 3.65 -8.84
N VAL A 123 -2.05 3.36 -10.07
CA VAL A 123 -1.82 2.07 -10.73
C VAL A 123 -0.35 1.83 -10.96
N ASN A 124 0.42 2.85 -11.35
CA ASN A 124 1.87 2.75 -11.50
C ASN A 124 2.55 2.40 -10.18
N LEU A 125 2.11 2.98 -9.06
CA LEU A 125 2.62 2.61 -7.73
C LEU A 125 2.26 1.16 -7.36
N VAL A 126 1.02 0.74 -7.62
CA VAL A 126 0.58 -0.64 -7.37
C VAL A 126 1.38 -1.63 -8.21
N LEU A 127 1.59 -1.34 -9.49
CA LEU A 127 2.42 -2.16 -10.38
C LEU A 127 3.87 -2.24 -9.88
N GLY A 128 4.45 -1.11 -9.44
CA GLY A 128 5.78 -1.09 -8.82
C GLY A 128 5.88 -2.02 -7.60
N ILE A 129 4.90 -1.97 -6.70
CA ILE A 129 4.83 -2.87 -5.53
C ILE A 129 4.78 -4.34 -5.99
N LEU A 130 3.92 -4.69 -6.96
CA LEU A 130 3.78 -6.06 -7.44
C LEU A 130 5.04 -6.57 -8.15
N ILE A 131 5.72 -5.71 -8.91
CA ILE A 131 7.01 -6.02 -9.54
C ILE A 131 8.04 -6.33 -8.46
N ASN A 132 8.26 -5.41 -7.50
CA ASN A 132 9.22 -5.58 -6.40
C ASN A 132 8.99 -6.90 -5.65
N LEU A 133 7.74 -7.14 -5.26
CA LEU A 133 7.31 -8.37 -4.60
C LEU A 133 7.62 -9.62 -5.43
N SER A 134 7.33 -9.58 -6.74
CA SER A 134 7.57 -10.71 -7.63
C SER A 134 9.05 -10.95 -7.87
N GLU A 135 9.89 -9.92 -7.94
CA GLU A 135 11.32 -10.08 -8.18
C GLU A 135 12.00 -10.72 -6.96
N LYS A 136 11.70 -10.20 -5.77
CA LYS A 136 12.41 -10.53 -4.52
C LYS A 136 11.94 -11.84 -3.86
N ASP A 137 10.69 -12.27 -4.09
CA ASP A 137 10.13 -13.45 -3.42
C ASP A 137 9.41 -14.43 -4.37
N LEU A 138 9.94 -15.66 -4.46
CA LEU A 138 9.36 -16.74 -5.27
C LEU A 138 7.96 -17.14 -4.77
N GLY A 139 7.73 -17.11 -3.45
CA GLY A 139 6.41 -17.40 -2.90
C GLY A 139 5.37 -16.39 -3.37
N THR A 140 5.78 -15.13 -3.52
CA THR A 140 4.90 -14.07 -4.00
C THR A 140 4.60 -14.26 -5.48
N ARG A 141 5.59 -14.62 -6.31
CA ARG A 141 5.34 -14.99 -7.71
C ARG A 141 4.29 -16.09 -7.85
N GLN A 142 4.37 -17.12 -7.00
CA GLN A 142 3.39 -18.21 -7.03
C GLN A 142 1.99 -17.73 -6.64
N LYS A 143 1.87 -16.91 -5.59
CA LYS A 143 0.58 -16.31 -5.20
C LYS A 143 0.00 -15.42 -6.29
N LEU A 144 0.80 -14.55 -6.90
CA LEU A 144 0.35 -13.66 -7.97
C LEU A 144 -0.14 -14.43 -9.20
N ARG A 145 0.53 -15.54 -9.56
CA ARG A 145 0.08 -16.43 -10.64
C ARG A 145 -1.24 -17.14 -10.33
N ALA A 146 -1.54 -17.35 -9.07
CA ALA A 146 -2.77 -18.01 -8.61
C ALA A 146 -3.94 -17.03 -8.41
N LEU A 147 -3.75 -15.74 -8.70
CA LEU A 147 -4.83 -14.76 -8.61
C LEU A 147 -6.01 -15.15 -9.51
N PRO A 148 -7.25 -15.05 -9.03
CA PRO A 148 -8.44 -15.42 -9.81
C PRO A 148 -8.73 -14.33 -10.87
N MET A 149 -7.92 -14.25 -11.92
CA MET A 149 -8.00 -13.16 -12.91
C MET A 149 -9.40 -12.97 -13.51
N ALA A 150 -10.18 -14.05 -13.63
CA ALA A 150 -11.56 -14.03 -14.10
C ALA A 150 -12.53 -13.24 -13.21
N SER A 151 -12.23 -13.02 -11.93
CA SER A 151 -13.09 -12.24 -11.02
C SER A 151 -12.85 -10.73 -11.08
N PHE A 152 -11.88 -10.28 -11.87
CA PHE A 152 -11.53 -8.86 -12.00
C PHE A 152 -11.95 -8.25 -13.34
N CYS A 153 -12.47 -9.05 -14.28
CA CYS A 153 -12.96 -8.63 -15.59
C CYS A 153 -14.42 -8.18 -15.57
#